data_AF-A0A933VCJ4-F1
#
_entry.id   AF-A0A933VCJ4-F1
#
_cell.length_a   1.000
_cell.length_b   1.000
_cell.length_c   1.000
_cell.angle_alpha   90.00
_cell.angle_beta   90.00
_cell.angle_gamma   90.00
#
_symmetry.space_group_name_H-M   'P 1'
#
loop_
_entity.id
_entity.type
_entity.pdbx_description
1 polymer ?
#
loop_
_entity_poly.entity_id
_entity_poly.type
_entity_poly.pdbx_seq_one_letter_code
_entity_poly.pdbx_strand_id
1 'polypeptide(L)'
;MAGGHTHQQLLRRFRDVTIINPGSVGMPMVQDRRPPWSEYAIVDSHGENFSIEFRRVPLDVRAVVQAARDSGMPEFEMWAGSWAGTLYD
;
A
#
# COMPACT_ATOMS: atom_id res chain seq x y z
N MET A 1 -16.58 8.34 2.98
CA MET A 1 -15.44 9.23 2.65
C MET A 1 -14.22 8.36 2.40
N ALA A 2 -13.51 8.58 1.30
CA ALA A 2 -12.24 7.92 1.01
C ALA A 2 -11.08 8.92 1.14
N GLY A 3 -10.02 8.51 1.81
CA GLY A 3 -8.76 9.24 1.95
C GLY A 3 -7.57 8.42 1.44
N GLY A 4 -6.36 8.96 1.60
CA GLY A 4 -5.10 8.34 1.16
C GLY A 4 -3.93 8.92 1.94
N HIS A 5 -2.80 9.14 1.28
CA HIS A 5 -1.61 9.85 1.78
C HIS A 5 -0.82 9.18 2.92
N THR A 6 -1.47 8.55 3.90
CA THR A 6 -0.78 7.91 5.04
C THR A 6 -0.19 6.54 4.70
N HIS A 7 -0.57 5.96 3.56
CA HIS A 7 -0.11 4.67 3.07
C HIS A 7 -0.48 3.47 3.96
N GLN A 8 -1.50 3.64 4.79
CA GLN A 8 -1.99 2.60 5.71
C GLN A 8 -3.46 2.30 5.39
N GLN A 9 -3.79 1.02 5.27
CA GLN A 9 -5.20 0.61 5.22
C GLN A 9 -5.92 1.02 6.51
N LEU A 10 -7.06 1.68 6.33
CA LEU A 10 -7.89 2.17 7.43
C LEU A 10 -9.36 1.93 7.12
N LEU A 11 -10.07 1.40 8.12
CA LEU A 11 -11.52 1.43 8.19
C LEU A 11 -11.95 2.00 9.54
N ARG A 12 -12.67 3.11 9.52
CA ARG A 12 -13.24 3.73 10.72
C ARG A 12 -14.67 4.18 10.43
N ARG A 13 -15.47 4.25 11.49
CA ARG A 13 -16.81 4.84 11.43
C ARG A 13 -16.88 6.03 12.37
N PHE A 14 -17.39 7.14 11.87
CA PHE A 14 -17.66 8.33 12.66
C PHE A 14 -19.08 8.77 12.36
N ARG A 15 -19.96 8.59 13.35
CA ARG A 15 -21.42 8.77 13.20
C ARG A 15 -21.95 7.95 12.02
N ASP A 16 -22.60 8.61 11.07
CA ASP A 16 -23.19 8.06 9.85
C ASP A 16 -22.16 7.85 8.72
N VAL A 17 -20.94 8.39 8.86
CA VAL A 17 -19.90 8.31 7.83
C VAL A 17 -18.96 7.14 8.07
N THR A 18 -18.78 6.31 7.04
CA THR A 18 -17.66 5.36 6.97
C THR A 18 -16.47 6.03 6.28
N ILE A 19 -15.32 6.00 6.96
CA ILE A 19 -14.05 6.57 6.50
C ILE A 19 -13.14 5.41 6.13
N ILE A 20 -12.63 5.44 4.90
CA ILE A 20 -11.69 4.45 4.39
C ILE A 20 -10.39 5.09 3.92
N ASN A 21 -9.29 4.36 4.06
CA ASN A 21 -8.05 4.58 3.34
C ASN A 21 -7.66 3.23 2.71
N PRO A 22 -7.53 3.13 1.37
CA PRO A 22 -7.23 1.85 0.71
C PRO A 22 -5.79 1.36 0.94
N GLY A 23 -4.93 2.19 1.56
CA GLY A 23 -3.50 1.93 1.69
C GLY A 23 -2.73 2.59 0.55
N SER A 24 -1.65 1.93 0.11
CA SER A 24 -0.82 2.40 -1.00
C SER A 24 -0.45 1.26 -1.92
N VAL A 25 -0.56 1.48 -3.23
CA VAL A 25 -0.17 0.51 -4.25
C VAL A 25 1.35 0.38 -4.32
N GLY A 26 2.07 1.51 -4.30
CA GLY A 26 3.53 1.53 -4.51
C GLY A 26 4.37 1.59 -3.24
N MET A 27 3.78 1.94 -2.10
CA MET A 27 4.52 2.13 -0.85
C MET A 27 3.64 1.92 0.39
N PRO A 28 3.00 0.76 0.59
CA PRO A 28 2.27 0.53 1.84
C PRO A 28 3.21 0.60 3.04
N MET A 29 2.67 1.01 4.19
CA MET A 29 3.42 1.15 5.43
C MET A 29 2.74 0.40 6.57
N VAL A 30 3.49 -0.43 7.28
CA VAL A 30 3.02 -1.12 8.49
C VAL A 30 4.10 -0.97 9.56
N GLN A 31 3.80 -0.25 10.65
CA GLN A 31 4.76 0.01 11.74
C GLN A 31 6.12 0.49 11.22
N ASP A 32 6.11 1.49 10.34
CA ASP A 32 7.30 2.08 9.69
C ASP A 32 8.09 1.13 8.77
N ARG A 33 7.54 -0.04 8.45
CA ARG A 33 8.11 -0.99 7.48
C ARG A 33 7.37 -0.96 6.16
N ARG A 34 8.09 -1.29 5.09
CA ARG A 34 7.56 -1.47 3.73
C ARG A 34 7.34 -2.96 3.46
N PRO A 35 6.11 -3.47 3.54
CA PRO A 35 5.88 -4.88 3.28
C PRO A 35 5.96 -5.20 1.77
N PRO A 36 6.22 -6.47 1.39
CA PRO A 36 6.33 -6.93 -0.02
C PRO A 36 4.95 -7.15 -0.66
N TRP A 37 4.03 -6.21 -0.51
CA TRP A 37 2.74 -6.27 -1.20
C TRP A 37 2.26 -4.88 -1.55
N SER A 38 1.34 -4.80 -2.50
CA SER A 38 0.56 -3.60 -2.80
C SER A 38 -0.76 -3.63 -2.02
N GLU A 39 -1.26 -2.47 -1.61
CA GLU A 39 -2.55 -2.32 -0.94
C GLU A 39 -3.53 -1.49 -1.78
N TYR A 40 -4.76 -2.00 -1.90
CA TYR A 40 -5.90 -1.25 -2.43
C TYR A 40 -7.19 -1.72 -1.78
N ALA A 41 -8.31 -1.06 -2.08
CA ALA A 41 -9.63 -1.52 -1.66
C ALA A 41 -10.62 -1.49 -2.83
N ILE A 42 -11.55 -2.46 -2.82
CA ILE A 42 -12.73 -2.48 -3.70
C ILE A 42 -13.91 -2.00 -2.86
N VAL A 43 -14.66 -1.02 -3.37
CA VAL A 43 -15.92 -0.57 -2.78
C VAL A 43 -17.02 -0.93 -3.77
N ASP A 44 -17.92 -1.80 -3.35
CA ASP A 44 -19.08 -2.18 -4.15
C ASP A 44 -20.36 -1.62 -3.50
N SER A 45 -21.19 -0.94 -4.28
CA SER A 45 -22.41 -0.28 -3.81
C SER A 45 -23.64 -1.04 -4.29
N HIS A 46 -24.56 -1.34 -3.37
CA HIS A 46 -25.82 -2.00 -3.62
C HIS A 46 -26.97 -1.21 -2.99
N GLY A 47 -27.57 -0.31 -3.76
CA GLY A 47 -28.61 0.60 -3.27
C GLY A 47 -28.07 1.53 -2.20
N GLU A 48 -28.69 1.52 -1.01
CA GLU A 48 -28.27 2.34 0.13
C GLU A 48 -27.08 1.73 0.91
N ASN A 49 -26.70 0.50 0.59
CA ASN A 49 -25.61 -0.21 1.25
C ASN A 49 -24.36 -0.25 0.37
N PHE A 50 -23.21 -0.48 0.99
CA PHE A 50 -21.98 -0.78 0.30
C PHE A 50 -21.15 -1.78 1.09
N SER A 51 -20.29 -2.50 0.39
CA SER A 51 -19.25 -3.35 0.96
C SER A 51 -17.88 -2.73 0.68
N ILE A 52 -16.91 -3.05 1.53
CA ILE A 52 -15.51 -2.63 1.38
C ILE A 52 -14.67 -3.88 1.54
N GLU A 53 -13.81 -4.14 0.56
CA GLU A 53 -12.84 -5.21 0.60
C GLU A 53 -11.43 -4.66 0.47
N PHE A 54 -10.62 -4.83 1.51
CA PHE A 54 -9.20 -4.53 1.47
C PHE A 54 -8.45 -5.68 0.83
N ARG A 55 -7.58 -5.34 -0.12
CA ARG A 55 -6.77 -6.30 -0.87
C ARG A 55 -5.29 -6.04 -0.62
N ARG A 56 -4.55 -7.14 -0.53
CA ARG A 56 -3.09 -7.18 -0.56
C ARG A 56 -2.67 -8.09 -1.70
N VAL A 57 -1.77 -7.61 -2.55
CA VAL A 57 -1.26 -8.38 -3.68
C VAL A 57 0.26 -8.48 -3.53
N PRO A 58 0.83 -9.70 -3.51
CA PRO A 58 2.29 -9.87 -3.42
C PRO A 58 3.02 -9.03 -4.46
N LEU A 59 4.09 -8.36 -4.03
CA LEU A 59 4.93 -7.52 -4.86
C LEU A 59 6.25 -8.26 -5.12
N ASP A 60 6.65 -8.37 -6.38
CA ASP A 60 8.00 -8.80 -6.74
C ASP A 60 8.99 -7.66 -6.46
N VAL A 61 9.50 -7.63 -5.22
CA VAL A 61 10.44 -6.60 -4.78
C VAL A 61 11.73 -6.62 -5.62
N ARG A 62 12.16 -7.79 -6.11
CA ARG A 62 13.37 -7.88 -6.94
C ARG A 62 13.17 -7.16 -8.27
N ALA A 63 12.02 -7.37 -8.91
CA ALA A 63 11.66 -6.66 -10.14
C ALA A 63 11.58 -5.14 -9.95
N VAL A 64 10.98 -4.69 -8.83
CA VAL A 64 10.88 -3.25 -8.51
C VAL A 64 12.27 -2.64 -8.26
N VAL A 65 13.13 -3.32 -7.51
CA VAL A 65 14.51 -2.87 -7.26
C VAL A 65 15.32 -2.82 -8.56
N GLN A 66 15.18 -3.82 -9.42
CA GLN A 66 15.85 -3.84 -10.72
C GLN A 66 15.38 -2.68 -11.61
N ALA A 67 14.07 -2.44 -11.70
CA ALA A 67 13.53 -1.33 -12.48
C ALA A 67 14.01 0.04 -11.96
N ALA A 68 14.08 0.22 -10.64
CA ALA A 68 14.62 1.44 -10.04
C ALA A 68 16.10 1.65 -10.41
N ARG A 69 16.90 0.57 -10.36
CA ARG A 69 18.31 0.61 -10.78
C ARG A 69 18.44 1.03 -12.24
N ASP A 70 17.67 0.40 -13.12
CA ASP A 70 17.74 0.62 -14.57
C ASP A 70 17.26 2.04 -14.96
N SER A 71 16.38 2.64 -14.16
CA SER A 71 15.93 4.03 -14.36
C SER A 71 16.97 5.09 -13.97
N GLY A 72 18.09 4.72 -13.35
CA GLY A 72 19.06 5.68 -12.82
C GLY A 72 18.53 6.49 -11.63
N MET A 73 17.65 5.88 -10.82
CA MET A 73 16.99 6.56 -9.71
C MET A 73 18.02 7.18 -8.74
N PRO A 74 17.90 8.47 -8.37
CA PRO A 74 18.75 9.09 -7.37
C PRO A 74 18.68 8.35 -6.03
N GLU A 75 19.78 8.34 -5.28
CA GLU A 75 19.87 7.68 -3.96
C GLU A 75 19.48 6.18 -3.98
N PHE A 76 19.71 5.51 -5.12
CA PHE A 76 19.31 4.11 -5.34
C PHE A 76 19.71 3.17 -4.20
N GLU A 77 20.97 3.20 -3.76
CA GLU A 77 21.46 2.28 -2.73
C GLU A 77 20.75 2.49 -1.38
N MET A 78 20.47 3.74 -1.01
CA MET A 78 19.72 4.06 0.22
C MET A 78 18.28 3.53 0.13
N TRP A 79 17.61 3.78 -1.00
CA TRP A 79 16.24 3.34 -1.20
C TRP A 79 16.15 1.80 -1.32
N ALA A 80 17.08 1.15 -2.02
CA ALA A 80 17.14 -0.30 -2.16
C ALA A 80 17.40 -0.95 -0.79
N GLY A 81 18.28 -0.38 0.03
CA GLY A 81 18.53 -0.82 1.40
C GLY A 81 17.30 -0.78 2.31
N SER A 82 16.32 0.10 2.03
CA SER A 82 15.05 0.14 2.78
C SER A 82 14.18 -1.12 2.61
N TRP A 83 14.47 -1.94 1.60
CA TRP A 83 13.82 -3.24 1.35
C TRP A 83 14.56 -4.43 1.98
N ALA A 84 15.67 -4.21 2.68
CA ALA A 84 16.50 -5.31 3.21
C ALA A 84 15.71 -6.24 4.14
N GLY A 85 14.87 -5.71 5.03
CA GLY A 85 13.99 -6.53 5.90
C GLY A 85 12.87 -7.28 5.17
N THR A 86 12.81 -7.19 3.85
CA THR A 86 11.77 -7.76 3.00
C THR A 86 12.34 -8.73 1.95
N LEU A 87 13.65 -8.64 1.67
CA LEU A 87 14.35 -9.48 0.70
C LEU A 87 14.95 -10.75 1.33
N TYR A 88 14.99 -10.83 2.66
CA TYR A 88 15.60 -11.93 3.43
C TYR A 88 14.62 -12.74 4.28
N ASP A 89 13.32 -12.45 4.17
CA ASP A 89 12.21 -13.25 4.71
C ASP A 89 11.60 -14.12 3.59
#